data_AF-A0A847YYA0-F1
#
_entry.id   AF-A0A847YYA0-F1
#
_cell.length_a   1.000
_cell.length_b   1.000
_cell.length_c   1.000
_cell.angle_alpha   90.00
_cell.angle_beta   90.00
_cell.angle_gamma   90.00
#
_symmetry.space_group_name_H-M   'P 1'
#
loop_
_entity.id
_entity.type
_entity.pdbx_description
1 polymer ?
#
loop_
_entity_poly.entity_id
_entity_poly.type
_entity_poly.pdbx_seq_one_letter_code
_entity_poly.pdbx_strand_id
1 'polypeptide(L)'
;MNISFDLSLLFEENIGKNGLTKLSLNDIKLNKNFEKVQKNLDNKAYGFINILTDESITRKCEEVFEQVAWAKQLVVLGIGGSDLGGRMLQQALQADNPPMEVYFAGDTTDPQ
;
A
#
# COMPACT_ATOMS: atom_id res chain seq x y z
N MET A 1 -4.20 -10.01 -13.94
CA MET A 1 -2.98 -9.29 -14.33
C MET A 1 -1.93 -9.60 -13.27
N ASN A 2 -0.78 -10.15 -13.63
CA ASN A 2 0.28 -10.43 -12.66
C ASN A 2 1.23 -9.23 -12.62
N ILE A 3 1.59 -8.79 -11.41
CA ILE A 3 2.66 -7.82 -11.23
C ILE A 3 3.99 -8.56 -11.41
N SER A 4 4.83 -8.09 -12.32
CA SER A 4 6.17 -8.61 -12.55
C SER A 4 7.22 -7.61 -12.06
N PHE A 5 8.27 -8.11 -11.40
CA PHE A 5 9.40 -7.30 -11.00
C PHE A 5 10.58 -7.55 -11.94
N ASP A 6 11.06 -6.51 -12.61
CA ASP A 6 12.35 -6.52 -13.30
C ASP A 6 13.41 -5.93 -12.37
N LEU A 7 14.33 -6.80 -11.94
CA LEU A 7 15.42 -6.43 -11.03
C LEU A 7 16.75 -6.24 -11.76
N SER A 8 16.78 -6.32 -13.10
CA SER A 8 18.01 -6.30 -13.90
C SER A 8 18.90 -5.09 -13.58
N LEU A 9 18.30 -3.92 -13.42
CA LEU A 9 18.98 -2.65 -13.12
C LEU A 9 19.48 -2.52 -11.66
N LEU A 10 19.29 -3.55 -10.83
CA LEU A 10 19.89 -3.59 -9.50
C LEU A 10 21.28 -4.26 -9.51
N PHE A 11 21.63 -5.02 -10.55
CA PHE A 11 22.82 -5.87 -10.56
C PHE A 11 24.05 -5.21 -11.18
N GLU A 12 25.22 -5.48 -10.59
CA GLU A 12 26.52 -4.96 -11.05
C GLU A 12 26.79 -5.27 -12.52
N GLU A 13 26.37 -6.44 -13.01
CA GLU A 13 26.53 -6.86 -14.41
C GLU A 13 25.81 -5.93 -15.41
N ASN A 14 24.80 -5.19 -14.97
CA ASN A 14 24.00 -4.29 -15.82
C ASN A 14 24.24 -2.80 -15.54
N ILE A 15 24.61 -2.41 -14.31
CA ILE A 15 24.78 -1.00 -13.92
C ILE A 15 26.20 -0.61 -13.46
N GLY A 16 27.14 -1.56 -13.50
CA GLY A 16 28.53 -1.35 -13.10
C GLY A 16 28.74 -1.39 -11.59
N LYS A 17 29.95 -0.99 -11.15
CA LYS A 17 30.54 -1.22 -9.81
C LYS A 17 29.72 -0.87 -8.55
N ASN A 18 28.61 -0.14 -8.69
CA ASN A 18 27.73 0.23 -7.57
C ASN A 18 26.51 -0.71 -7.45
N GLY A 19 26.34 -1.66 -8.38
CA GLY A 19 25.25 -2.62 -8.35
C GLY A 19 25.46 -3.77 -7.38
N LEU A 20 24.38 -4.52 -7.13
CA LEU A 20 24.39 -5.71 -6.29
C LEU A 20 25.19 -6.83 -6.95
N THR A 21 26.06 -7.47 -6.18
CA THR A 21 26.81 -8.65 -6.61
C THR A 21 26.10 -9.93 -6.16
N LYS A 22 26.38 -11.06 -6.82
CA LYS A 22 25.86 -12.38 -6.37
C LYS A 22 26.34 -12.75 -4.96
N LEU A 23 27.52 -12.29 -4.56
CA LEU A 23 28.03 -12.49 -3.20
C LEU A 23 27.22 -11.70 -2.16
N SER A 24 26.79 -10.49 -2.51
CA SER A 24 25.97 -9.63 -1.65
C SER A 24 24.61 -10.26 -1.35
N LEU A 25 24.02 -10.98 -2.32
CA LEU A 25 22.75 -11.67 -2.14
C LEU A 25 22.87 -12.98 -1.34
N ASN A 26 24.06 -13.59 -1.30
CA ASN A 26 24.32 -14.83 -0.57
C ASN A 26 24.86 -14.58 0.85
N ASP A 27 24.76 -13.35 1.36
CA ASP A 27 25.16 -13.04 2.73
C ASP A 27 24.29 -13.80 3.75
N ILE A 28 24.94 -14.55 4.64
CA ILE A 28 24.29 -15.36 5.67
C ILE A 28 23.40 -14.52 6.59
N LYS A 29 23.79 -13.28 6.91
CA LYS A 29 22.97 -12.37 7.73
C LYS A 29 21.71 -11.93 6.99
N LEU A 30 21.82 -11.67 5.69
CA LEU A 30 20.69 -11.31 4.85
C LEU A 30 19.66 -12.46 4.80
N ASN A 31 20.14 -13.69 4.58
CA ASN A 31 19.29 -14.88 4.58
C ASN A 31 18.56 -15.09 5.92
N LYS A 32 19.26 -14.93 7.05
CA LYS A 32 18.63 -15.01 8.39
C LYS A 32 17.55 -13.95 8.61
N ASN A 33 17.74 -12.75 8.09
CA ASN A 33 16.74 -11.69 8.19
C ASN A 33 15.50 -12.01 7.35
N PHE A 34 15.69 -12.53 6.12
CA PHE A 34 14.58 -12.99 5.30
C PHE A 34 13.81 -14.14 5.95
N GLU A 35 14.50 -15.14 6.51
CA GLU A 35 13.87 -16.23 7.27
C GLU A 35 13.03 -15.70 8.45
N LYS A 36 13.55 -14.71 9.17
CA LYS A 36 12.80 -14.07 10.28
C LYS A 36 11.55 -13.35 9.78
N VAL A 37 11.64 -12.60 8.68
CA VAL A 37 10.48 -11.92 8.07
C VAL A 37 9.46 -12.95 7.59
N GLN A 38 9.91 -14.00 6.90
CA GLN A 38 9.03 -15.08 6.43
C GLN A 38 8.30 -15.76 7.58
N LYS A 39 9.02 -16.12 8.65
CA LYS A 39 8.41 -16.71 9.85
C LYS A 39 7.38 -15.77 10.49
N ASN A 40 7.62 -14.46 10.49
CA ASN A 40 6.64 -13.50 10.99
C ASN A 40 5.41 -13.40 10.09
N LEU A 41 5.58 -13.49 8.76
CA LEU A 41 4.48 -13.54 7.81
C LEU A 41 3.63 -14.80 8.01
N ASP A 42 4.28 -15.97 8.09
CA ASP A 42 3.62 -17.27 8.29
C ASP A 42 2.84 -17.32 9.61
N ASN A 43 3.41 -16.74 10.67
CA ASN A 43 2.77 -16.62 11.98
C ASN A 43 1.76 -15.47 12.07
N LYS A 44 1.49 -14.74 10.97
CA LYS A 44 0.55 -13.62 10.93
C LYS A 44 0.85 -12.54 11.97
N ALA A 45 2.14 -12.30 12.25
CA ALA A 45 2.59 -11.40 13.30
C ALA A 45 2.31 -9.91 13.00
N TYR A 46 2.06 -9.56 11.74
CA TYR A 46 1.71 -8.20 11.34
C TYR A 46 0.20 -8.10 11.07
N GLY A 47 -0.45 -7.12 11.71
CA GLY A 47 -1.90 -6.94 11.64
C GLY A 47 -2.46 -6.72 10.23
N PHE A 48 -1.64 -6.24 9.29
CA PHE A 48 -2.06 -6.00 7.91
C PHE A 48 -2.14 -7.28 7.05
N ILE A 49 -1.49 -8.38 7.44
CA ILE A 49 -1.38 -9.58 6.58
C ILE A 49 -2.76 -10.18 6.26
N ASN A 50 -3.66 -10.18 7.24
CA ASN A 50 -4.96 -10.85 7.11
C ASN A 50 -6.07 -9.93 6.58
N ILE A 51 -5.81 -8.64 6.37
CA ILE A 51 -6.83 -7.68 5.93
C ILE A 51 -7.50 -8.13 4.63
N LEU A 52 -6.73 -8.69 3.69
CA LEU A 52 -7.25 -9.14 2.40
C LEU A 52 -8.15 -10.39 2.49
N THR A 53 -8.05 -11.15 3.58
CA THR A 53 -8.85 -12.37 3.80
C THR A 53 -10.01 -12.15 4.77
N ASP A 54 -10.06 -10.97 5.41
CA ASP A 54 -11.11 -10.62 6.36
C ASP A 54 -12.28 -9.96 5.62
N GLU A 55 -13.23 -10.78 5.17
CA GLU A 55 -14.45 -10.34 4.49
C GLU A 55 -15.29 -9.37 5.33
N SER A 56 -15.12 -9.36 6.66
CA SER A 56 -15.90 -8.47 7.53
C SER A 56 -15.54 -7.00 7.32
N ILE A 57 -14.30 -6.69 6.95
CA ILE A 57 -13.84 -5.33 6.67
C ILE A 57 -14.51 -4.82 5.39
N THR A 58 -14.44 -5.61 4.31
CA THR A 58 -15.06 -5.26 3.02
C THR A 58 -16.57 -5.04 3.18
N ARG A 59 -17.26 -5.97 3.85
CA ARG A 59 -18.69 -5.84 4.12
C ARG A 59 -19.00 -4.57 4.92
N LYS A 60 -18.16 -4.22 5.90
CA LYS A 60 -18.36 -3.00 6.69
C LYS A 60 -18.19 -1.74 5.84
N CYS A 61 -17.22 -1.72 4.93
CA CYS A 61 -17.03 -0.61 4.00
C CYS A 61 -18.25 -0.44 3.08
N GLU A 62 -18.79 -1.54 2.54
CA GLU A 62 -20.00 -1.54 1.72
C GLU A 62 -21.22 -1.01 2.51
N GLU A 63 -21.45 -1.54 3.72
CA GLU A 63 -22.52 -1.08 4.60
C GLU A 63 -22.46 0.42 4.89
N VAL A 64 -21.27 0.95 5.13
CA VAL A 64 -21.07 2.38 5.40
C VAL A 64 -21.28 3.20 4.12
N PHE A 65 -20.76 2.73 2.98
CA PHE A 65 -20.94 3.41 1.71
C PHE A 65 -22.42 3.56 1.35
N GLU A 66 -23.23 2.51 1.49
CA GLU A 66 -24.67 2.56 1.24
C GLU A 66 -25.38 3.59 2.11
N GLN A 67 -24.96 3.76 3.37
CA GLN A 67 -25.53 4.77 4.28
C GLN A 67 -25.22 6.21 3.86
N VAL A 68 -24.13 6.42 3.11
CA VAL A 68 -23.68 7.75 2.67
C VAL A 68 -23.79 7.96 1.16
N ALA A 69 -24.33 7.00 0.41
CA ALA A 69 -24.43 7.05 -1.05
C ALA A 69 -25.27 8.22 -1.58
N TRP A 70 -26.11 8.83 -0.74
CA TRP A 70 -26.85 10.05 -1.06
C TRP A 70 -25.94 11.29 -1.17
N ALA A 71 -24.75 11.27 -0.55
CA ALA A 71 -23.83 12.40 -0.56
C ALA A 71 -23.09 12.49 -1.90
N LYS A 72 -22.96 13.72 -2.42
CA LYS A 72 -22.16 13.99 -3.62
C LYS A 72 -20.69 14.18 -3.34
N GLN A 73 -20.34 14.47 -2.09
CA GLN A 73 -18.99 14.81 -1.67
C GLN A 73 -18.68 14.11 -0.35
N LEU A 74 -17.48 13.54 -0.26
CA LEU A 74 -16.88 12.97 0.94
C LEU A 74 -15.60 13.73 1.26
N VAL A 75 -15.50 14.22 2.49
CA VAL A 75 -14.26 14.83 3.00
C VAL A 75 -13.60 13.86 3.95
N VAL A 76 -12.38 13.43 3.61
CA VAL A 76 -11.51 12.64 4.47
C VAL A 76 -10.64 13.59 5.28
N LEU A 77 -10.82 13.57 6.60
CA LEU A 77 -10.00 14.32 7.54
C LEU A 77 -8.93 13.40 8.12
N GLY A 78 -7.71 13.47 7.60
CA GLY A 78 -6.64 12.54 7.95
C GLY A 78 -5.24 13.04 7.59
N ILE A 79 -4.23 12.42 8.19
CA ILE A 79 -2.82 12.73 7.97
C ILE A 79 -2.00 11.44 7.93
N GLY A 80 -0.94 11.40 7.12
CA GLY A 80 -0.08 10.24 6.99
C GLY A 80 -0.82 9.03 6.42
N GLY A 81 -0.81 7.90 7.12
CA GLY A 81 -1.38 6.64 6.60
C GLY A 81 -2.89 6.66 6.37
N SER A 82 -3.65 7.48 7.10
CA SER A 82 -5.11 7.59 6.93
C SER A 82 -5.53 8.49 5.77
N ASP A 83 -4.61 9.29 5.21
CA ASP A 83 -4.81 10.13 4.03
C ASP A 83 -4.19 9.47 2.79
N LEU A 84 -2.88 9.21 2.84
CA LEU A 84 -2.08 8.82 1.67
C LEU A 84 -2.60 7.57 0.96
N GLY A 85 -3.09 6.58 1.72
CA GLY A 85 -3.66 5.36 1.14
C GLY A 85 -4.94 5.63 0.33
N GLY A 86 -5.86 6.42 0.89
CA GLY A 86 -7.09 6.81 0.20
C GLY A 86 -6.82 7.68 -1.01
N ARG A 87 -5.91 8.66 -0.87
CA ARG A 87 -5.54 9.59 -1.95
C ARG A 87 -4.87 8.85 -3.11
N MET A 88 -3.98 7.91 -2.82
CA MET A 88 -3.33 7.08 -3.84
C MET A 88 -4.36 6.24 -4.62
N LEU A 89 -5.31 5.61 -3.91
CA LEU A 89 -6.39 4.85 -4.56
C LEU A 89 -7.27 5.74 -5.44
N GLN A 90 -7.66 6.92 -4.95
CA GLN A 90 -8.43 7.87 -5.75
C GLN A 90 -7.67 8.24 -7.02
N GLN A 91 -6.42 8.69 -6.93
CA GLN A 91 -5.64 9.13 -8.09
C GLN A 91 -5.37 8.01 -9.09
N ALA A 92 -5.14 6.78 -8.63
CA ALA A 92 -4.85 5.65 -9.50
C ALA A 92 -6.11 5.08 -10.21
N LEU A 93 -7.29 5.23 -9.60
CA LEU A 93 -8.53 4.58 -10.04
C LEU A 93 -9.67 5.56 -10.36
N GLN A 94 -9.39 6.87 -10.42
CA GLN A 94 -10.41 7.90 -10.61
C GLN A 94 -11.20 7.66 -11.89
N ALA A 95 -12.52 7.57 -11.76
CA ALA A 95 -13.44 7.62 -12.89
C ALA A 95 -13.72 9.07 -13.29
N ASP A 96 -13.97 9.33 -14.58
CA ASP A 96 -14.27 10.67 -15.09
C ASP A 96 -15.53 11.29 -14.47
N ASN A 97 -16.48 10.45 -14.02
CA ASN A 97 -17.74 10.88 -13.40
C ASN A 97 -18.07 9.96 -12.21
N PRO A 98 -17.40 10.11 -11.06
CA PRO A 98 -17.68 9.25 -9.92
C PRO A 98 -19.04 9.63 -9.30
N PRO A 99 -19.77 8.67 -8.70
CA PRO A 99 -21.03 8.95 -8.03
C PRO A 99 -20.87 9.89 -6.82
N MET A 100 -19.66 9.95 -6.26
CA MET A 100 -19.26 10.76 -5.12
C MET A 100 -17.83 11.29 -5.35
N GLU A 101 -17.65 12.59 -5.19
CA GLU A 101 -16.33 13.23 -5.19
C GLU A 101 -15.66 13.07 -3.83
N VAL A 102 -14.36 12.77 -3.80
CA VAL A 102 -13.60 12.63 -2.56
C VAL A 102 -12.59 13.76 -2.44
N TYR A 103 -12.59 14.45 -1.31
CA TYR A 103 -11.67 15.51 -0.96
C TYR A 103 -10.90 15.10 0.29
N PHE A 104 -9.62 15.44 0.33
CA PHE A 104 -8.76 15.14 1.46
C PHE A 104 -8.31 16.46 2.11
N ALA A 105 -8.41 16.54 3.43
CA ALA A 105 -8.06 17.71 4.23
C ALA A 105 -7.55 17.31 5.62
N GLY A 106 -6.99 18.28 6.35
CA GLY A 106 -6.47 18.05 7.71
C GLY A 106 -5.16 17.28 7.75
N ASP A 107 -4.48 17.15 6.60
CA ASP A 107 -3.13 16.59 6.44
C ASP A 107 -2.03 17.58 6.82
N THR A 108 -2.40 18.85 7.06
CA THR A 108 -1.53 19.91 7.56
C THR A 108 -2.29 20.80 8.55
N THR A 109 -1.55 21.45 9.45
CA THR A 109 -2.06 22.56 10.28
C THR A 109 -1.70 23.93 9.69
N ASP A 110 -1.07 23.95 8.51
CA ASP A 110 -0.85 25.17 7.74
C ASP A 110 -2.23 25.68 7.28
N PRO A 111 -2.62 26.91 7.64
CA PRO A 111 -3.90 27.48 7.21
C PRO A 111 -3.94 27.89 5.73
N GLN A 112 -2.83 27.78 4.99
CA GLN A 112 -2.69 28.16 3.59
C GLN A 112 -3.04 27.05 2.60
#